data_AF-A0A4V5P9Z5-F1
#
_entry.id   AF-A0A4V5P9Z5-F1
#
_cell.length_a   1.000
_cell.length_b   1.000
_cell.length_c   1.000
_cell.angle_alpha   90.00
_cell.angle_beta   90.00
_cell.angle_gamma   90.00
#
_symmetry.space_group_name_H-M   'P 1'
#
loop_
_entity.id
_entity.type
_entity.pdbx_description
1 polymer ?
#
loop_
_entity_poly.entity_id
_entity_poly.type
_entity_poly.pdbx_seq_one_letter_code
_entity_poly.pdbx_strand_id
1 'polypeptide(L)'
;MFGIQQSIEWSGSSMKEEPPVSGRNAVRTWMQGAGVLDANTAAQSGVGLARAHFPKQPPSNMRKSNFFRFVLALYDRQGQPAEIEGTALAGFMEKEK
;
A
#
# COMPACT_ATOMS: atom_id res chain seq x y z
N MET A 1 53.84 6.31 36.99
CA MET A 1 54.30 4.93 36.78
C MET A 1 53.62 4.40 35.51
N PHE A 2 54.44 3.94 34.56
CA PHE A 2 54.11 3.25 33.30
C PHE A 2 53.20 2.02 33.57
N GLY A 3 52.31 1.50 32.71
CA GLY A 3 52.09 1.58 31.27
C GLY A 3 51.99 0.14 30.73
N ILE A 4 50.92 -0.26 30.03
CA ILE A 4 50.92 -1.36 29.03
C ILE A 4 49.86 -1.09 27.95
N GLN A 5 50.34 -1.08 26.70
CA GLN A 5 49.61 -1.10 25.43
C GLN A 5 48.88 -2.42 25.20
N GLN A 6 47.71 -2.40 24.57
CA GLN A 6 47.37 -3.42 23.57
C GLN A 6 46.68 -2.76 22.37
N SER A 7 47.43 -2.70 21.28
CA SER A 7 46.93 -2.64 19.92
C SER A 7 46.48 -4.06 19.53
N ILE A 8 45.29 -4.19 18.96
CA ILE A 8 44.96 -5.17 17.93
C ILE A 8 44.06 -4.44 16.93
N GLU A 9 44.70 -3.86 15.92
CA GLU A 9 44.12 -3.81 14.59
C GLU A 9 44.47 -5.15 13.94
N TRP A 10 43.48 -5.85 13.37
CA TRP A 10 43.65 -6.75 12.22
C TRP A 10 42.31 -6.91 11.50
N SER A 11 42.18 -6.13 10.42
CA SER A 11 41.77 -6.53 9.07
C SER A 11 40.69 -7.59 8.92
N GLY A 12 39.56 -7.19 8.31
CA GLY A 12 38.56 -8.11 7.77
C GLY A 12 37.42 -7.36 7.08
N SER A 13 37.63 -7.06 5.80
CA SER A 13 36.65 -6.59 4.81
C SER A 13 35.22 -7.10 5.04
N SER A 14 34.26 -6.18 5.13
CA SER A 14 33.08 -6.21 4.25
C SER A 14 32.36 -4.88 4.40
N MET A 15 32.58 -3.98 3.44
CA MET A 15 31.66 -2.88 3.19
C MET A 15 30.31 -3.52 2.86
N LYS A 16 29.39 -3.58 3.83
CA LYS A 16 28.00 -3.89 3.52
C LYS A 16 27.43 -2.64 2.85
N GLU A 17 27.59 -2.65 1.53
CA GLU A 17 26.97 -1.75 0.57
C GLU A 17 25.54 -1.42 1.02
N GLU A 18 25.36 -0.18 1.48
CA GLU A 18 24.05 0.44 1.55
C GLU A 18 23.69 0.74 0.10
N PRO A 19 22.65 0.11 -0.48
CA PRO A 19 22.24 0.51 -1.82
C PRO A 19 21.80 1.97 -1.72
N PRO A 20 22.39 2.89 -2.50
CA PRO A 20 21.91 4.26 -2.56
C PRO A 20 20.57 4.21 -3.29
N VAL A 21 19.47 4.03 -2.55
CA VAL A 21 18.14 4.32 -3.08
C VAL A 21 18.03 5.83 -3.15
N SER A 22 18.58 6.31 -4.27
CA SER A 22 18.44 7.63 -4.82
C SER A 22 17.06 8.19 -4.52
N GLY A 23 17.08 9.43 -4.01
CA GLY A 23 15.93 10.15 -3.54
C GLY A 23 14.71 10.03 -4.44
N ARG A 24 13.65 9.50 -3.85
CA ARG A 24 12.23 9.83 -4.05
C ARG A 24 11.46 8.76 -3.29
N ASN A 25 10.54 9.19 -2.42
CA ASN A 25 9.47 8.37 -1.80
C ASN A 25 9.54 8.02 -0.31
N ALA A 26 9.90 8.95 0.58
CA ALA A 26 9.44 8.84 1.98
C ALA A 26 7.89 8.75 2.09
N VAL A 27 7.18 9.34 1.11
CA VAL A 27 5.72 9.28 0.98
C VAL A 27 5.21 7.88 0.57
N ARG A 28 6.03 6.94 0.09
CA ARG A 28 5.56 5.58 -0.26
C ARG A 28 5.79 4.55 0.84
N THR A 29 6.66 4.83 1.81
CA THR A 29 7.04 3.86 2.86
C THR A 29 5.90 3.54 3.83
N TRP A 30 5.03 4.49 4.17
CA TRP A 30 3.86 4.20 5.03
C TRP A 30 2.77 3.38 4.34
N MET A 31 2.81 3.27 3.01
CA MET A 31 1.87 2.43 2.23
C MET A 31 2.36 0.98 2.08
N GLN A 32 3.64 0.70 2.38
CA GLN A 32 4.18 -0.66 2.38
C GLN A 32 4.30 -1.14 3.83
N GLY A 33 3.15 -1.32 4.49
CA GLY A 33 3.11 -1.98 5.78
C GLY A 33 3.67 -3.40 5.65
N ALA A 34 4.59 -3.79 6.53
CA ALA A 34 5.02 -5.17 6.65
C ALA A 34 3.77 -6.04 6.91
N GLY A 35 3.38 -6.86 5.92
CA GLY A 35 2.15 -7.66 5.96
C GLY A 35 1.06 -7.26 4.96
N VAL A 36 1.19 -6.15 4.24
CA VAL A 36 0.26 -5.79 3.15
C VAL A 36 0.61 -6.57 1.89
N LEU A 37 -0.29 -7.45 1.46
CA LEU A 37 -0.16 -8.23 0.23
C LEU A 37 -0.78 -7.49 -0.95
N ASP A 38 -0.18 -7.64 -2.14
CA ASP A 38 -0.82 -7.18 -3.37
C ASP A 38 -2.03 -8.04 -3.73
N ALA A 39 -2.94 -7.50 -4.55
CA ALA A 39 -4.20 -8.15 -4.88
C ALA A 39 -4.02 -9.48 -5.65
N ASN A 40 -2.99 -9.62 -6.48
CA ASN A 40 -2.76 -10.86 -7.24
C ASN A 40 -2.22 -11.96 -6.33
N THR A 41 -1.28 -11.63 -5.46
CA THR A 41 -0.75 -12.55 -4.43
C THR A 41 -1.85 -13.00 -3.47
N ALA A 42 -2.70 -12.07 -3.00
CA ALA A 42 -3.84 -12.41 -2.14
C ALA A 42 -4.88 -13.29 -2.86
N ALA A 43 -5.13 -13.05 -4.15
CA ALA A 43 -6.08 -13.85 -4.92
C ALA A 43 -5.66 -15.32 -5.08
N GLN A 44 -4.35 -15.61 -5.08
CA GLN A 44 -3.82 -16.98 -5.13
C GLN A 44 -4.19 -17.79 -3.88
N SER A 45 -4.32 -17.15 -2.72
CA SER A 45 -4.80 -17.80 -1.49
C SER A 45 -6.32 -17.80 -1.35
N GLY A 46 -7.04 -17.33 -2.38
CA GLY A 46 -8.51 -17.25 -2.38
C GLY A 46 -9.07 -16.02 -1.67
N VAL A 47 -8.24 -15.09 -1.23
CA VAL A 47 -8.66 -13.84 -0.59
C VAL A 47 -8.87 -12.77 -1.66
N GLY A 48 -10.04 -12.13 -1.64
CA GLY A 48 -10.33 -11.03 -2.55
C GLY A 48 -11.80 -10.61 -2.50
N LEU A 49 -12.06 -9.42 -3.04
CA LEU A 49 -13.41 -8.88 -3.16
C LEU A 49 -14.19 -9.65 -4.21
N ALA A 50 -15.44 -9.98 -3.91
CA ALA A 50 -16.33 -10.71 -4.80
C ALA A 50 -17.63 -9.96 -5.10
N ARG A 51 -18.10 -9.12 -4.17
CA ARG A 51 -19.36 -8.41 -4.32
C ARG A 51 -19.27 -7.00 -3.75
N ALA A 52 -19.90 -6.06 -4.43
CA ALA A 52 -20.18 -4.72 -3.93
C ALA A 52 -21.68 -4.50 -3.84
N HIS A 53 -22.13 -3.80 -2.80
CA HIS A 53 -23.51 -3.40 -2.59
C HIS A 53 -23.59 -1.88 -2.49
N PHE A 54 -24.71 -1.29 -2.94
CA PHE A 54 -25.00 0.14 -2.78
C PHE A 54 -26.01 0.36 -1.66
N PRO A 55 -25.58 0.47 -0.39
CA PRO A 55 -26.47 0.90 0.69
C PRO A 55 -27.19 2.21 0.38
N LYS A 56 -26.49 3.10 -0.31
CA LYS A 56 -27.04 4.37 -0.81
C LYS A 56 -26.84 4.46 -2.31
N GLN A 57 -27.96 4.35 -3.02
CA GLN A 57 -28.02 4.47 -4.47
C GLN A 57 -27.61 5.88 -4.93
N PRO A 58 -26.94 6.00 -6.09
CA PRO A 58 -26.74 7.29 -6.71
C PRO A 58 -28.08 7.91 -7.14
N PRO A 59 -28.18 9.26 -7.22
CA PRO A 59 -29.39 9.92 -7.70
C PRO A 59 -29.72 9.52 -9.14
N SER A 60 -30.97 9.13 -9.40
CA SER A 60 -31.41 8.71 -10.75
C SER A 60 -31.52 9.86 -11.75
N ASN A 61 -31.63 11.10 -11.28
CA ASN A 61 -31.67 12.29 -12.11
C ASN A 61 -30.75 13.36 -11.52
N MET A 62 -29.85 13.89 -12.35
CA MET A 62 -28.79 14.77 -11.90
C MET A 62 -28.35 15.75 -12.99
N ARG A 63 -28.04 16.97 -12.57
CA ARG A 63 -27.47 18.00 -13.44
C ARG A 63 -25.97 17.81 -13.58
N LYS A 64 -25.45 17.96 -14.80
CA LYS A 64 -24.01 17.83 -15.10
C LYS A 64 -23.12 18.74 -14.25
N SER A 65 -23.61 19.92 -13.86
CA SER A 65 -22.88 20.88 -13.04
C SER A 65 -22.76 20.50 -11.56
N ASN A 66 -23.47 19.46 -11.12
CA ASN A 66 -23.53 19.09 -9.72
C ASN A 66 -22.63 17.89 -9.44
N PHE A 67 -22.04 17.89 -8.24
CA PHE A 67 -21.44 16.69 -7.69
C PHE A 67 -22.51 15.70 -7.21
N PHE A 68 -22.14 14.43 -7.19
CA PHE A 68 -22.91 13.40 -6.51
C PHE A 68 -22.00 12.50 -5.69
N ARG A 69 -22.65 11.72 -4.83
CA ARG A 69 -22.01 10.73 -3.97
C ARG A 69 -22.84 9.47 -3.94
N PHE A 70 -22.16 8.35 -3.74
CA PHE A 70 -22.75 7.06 -3.45
C PHE A 70 -21.96 6.41 -2.32
N VAL A 71 -22.50 5.32 -1.76
CA VAL A 71 -21.83 4.53 -0.72
C VAL A 71 -21.72 3.10 -1.21
N LEU A 72 -20.57 2.47 -0.98
CA LEU A 72 -20.33 1.06 -1.27
C LEU A 72 -20.08 0.29 0.02
N ALA A 73 -20.69 -0.89 0.12
CA ALA A 73 -20.28 -1.94 1.04
C ALA A 73 -19.64 -3.06 0.22
N LEU A 74 -18.43 -3.47 0.61
CA LEU A 74 -17.65 -4.47 -0.10
C LEU A 74 -17.66 -5.79 0.67
N TYR A 75 -17.70 -6.90 -0.06
CA TYR A 75 -17.72 -8.24 0.51
C TYR A 75 -16.70 -9.13 -0.18
N ASP A 76 -16.09 -10.00 0.60
CA ASP A 76 -15.17 -11.02 0.10
C ASP A 76 -15.92 -12.19 -0.59
N ARG A 77 -15.16 -13.19 -1.05
CA ARG A 77 -15.69 -14.40 -1.68
C ARG A 77 -16.56 -15.27 -0.77
N GLN A 78 -16.41 -15.15 0.55
CA GLN A 78 -17.20 -15.87 1.54
C GLN A 78 -18.46 -15.08 1.93
N GLY A 79 -18.65 -13.88 1.37
CA GLY A 79 -19.75 -12.99 1.68
C GLY A 79 -19.55 -12.20 2.98
N GLN A 80 -18.35 -12.19 3.55
CA GLN A 80 -18.01 -11.39 4.72
C GLN A 80 -17.76 -9.94 4.33
N PRO A 81 -18.17 -8.97 5.16
CA PRO A 81 -17.89 -7.56 4.91
C PRO A 81 -16.39 -7.30 4.96
N ALA A 82 -15.86 -6.62 3.95
CA ALA A 82 -14.46 -6.23 3.90
C ALA A 82 -14.28 -4.85 4.58
N GLU A 83 -13.34 -4.79 5.52
CA GLU A 83 -12.93 -3.54 6.17
C GLU A 83 -11.97 -2.75 5.26
N ILE A 84 -12.11 -1.42 5.29
CA ILE A 84 -11.30 -0.52 4.46
C ILE A 84 -10.45 0.34 5.40
N GLU A 85 -9.15 0.08 5.41
CA GLU A 85 -8.19 0.80 6.27
C GLU A 85 -7.67 2.10 5.63
N GLY A 86 -7.72 2.21 4.29
CA GLY A 86 -7.24 3.39 3.59
C GLY A 86 -7.80 3.52 2.17
N THR A 87 -7.92 4.76 1.70
CA THR A 87 -8.39 5.08 0.35
C THR A 87 -7.55 6.20 -0.25
N ALA A 88 -7.21 6.10 -1.53
CA ALA A 88 -6.51 7.14 -2.27
C ALA A 88 -7.07 7.26 -3.69
N LEU A 89 -7.14 8.49 -4.21
CA LEU A 89 -7.44 8.74 -5.62
C LEU A 89 -6.16 8.51 -6.43
N ALA A 90 -6.13 7.44 -7.24
CA ALA A 90 -4.96 7.10 -8.05
C ALA A 90 -4.78 8.00 -9.28
N GLY A 91 -5.88 8.41 -9.93
CA GLY A 91 -5.85 9.23 -11.14
C GLY A 91 -7.14 9.12 -11.94
N PHE A 92 -7.20 9.85 -13.05
CA PHE A 92 -8.30 9.75 -14.02
C PHE A 92 -7.93 8.77 -15.13
N MET A 93 -8.92 8.06 -15.66
CA MET A 93 -8.71 7.21 -16.84
C MET A 93 -8.86 8.07 -18.08
N GLU A 94 -7.73 8.51 -18.63
CA GLU A 94 -7.66 9.35 -19.83
C GLU A 94 -6.66 8.75 -20.81
N LYS A 95 -7.12 8.23 -21.96
CA LYS A 95 -6.29 7.55 -22.99
C LYS A 95 -5.53 6.31 -22.45
N GLU A 96 -4.39 5.93 -23.06
CA GLU A 96 -3.57 4.80 -22.58
C GLU A 96 -3.07 5.10 -21.16
N LYS A 97 -3.12 4.08 -20.30
CA LYS A 97 -3.02 4.18 -18.84
C LYS A 97 -1.58 4.25 -18.35
#